data_AF-A0A438JAA8-F1
#
_entry.id   AF-A0A438JAA8-F1
#
_cell.length_a   1.000
_cell.length_b   1.000
_cell.length_c   1.000
_cell.angle_alpha   90.00
_cell.angle_beta   90.00
_cell.angle_gamma   90.00
#
_symmetry.space_group_name_H-M   'P 1'
#
loop_
_entity.id
_entity.type
_entity.pdbx_description
1 polymer ?
#
loop_
_entity_poly.entity_id
_entity_poly.type
_entity_poly.pdbx_seq_one_letter_code
_entity_poly.pdbx_strand_id
1 'polypeptide(L)'
;MEMDLEIRLEDHLLSWKLFSMNVGKNVHSSGFRRRATDVVEKCSGHLLVVVLMARALKMVSDVIVWERASCILGLPHRAQMKDTVLCNTLAFILGHLGSADKCVKYSAFNTQKEGTSRTDLILEWIRHALIKTVEEGEKIVQDLINAFVFESSQNRYSVRM
;
A
#
# COMPACT_ATOMS: atom_id res chain seq x y z
N MET A 1 -20.98 23.01 -23.96
CA MET A 1 -20.54 21.67 -23.53
C MET A 1 -19.31 21.89 -22.66
N GLU A 2 -19.57 22.26 -21.40
CA GLU A 2 -18.60 22.89 -20.50
C GLU A 2 -18.79 22.33 -19.08
N MET A 3 -19.14 21.05 -18.98
CA MET A 3 -19.41 20.34 -17.72
C MET A 3 -18.38 19.25 -17.40
N ASP A 4 -17.47 18.93 -18.33
CA ASP A 4 -16.44 17.88 -18.17
C ASP A 4 -15.08 18.41 -17.68
N LEU A 5 -14.90 19.72 -17.57
CA LEU A 5 -13.64 20.35 -17.16
C LEU A 5 -13.57 20.62 -15.64
N GLU A 6 -14.69 20.91 -14.99
CA GLU A 6 -14.74 21.13 -13.54
C GLU A 6 -14.56 19.83 -12.74
N ILE A 7 -15.16 18.72 -13.20
CA ILE A 7 -15.07 17.41 -12.52
C ILE A 7 -13.60 16.92 -12.47
N ARG A 8 -12.81 17.20 -13.51
CA ARG A 8 -11.39 16.80 -13.56
C ARG A 8 -10.52 17.58 -12.58
N LEU A 9 -10.83 18.84 -12.28
CA LEU A 9 -10.00 19.65 -11.40
C LEU A 9 -10.18 19.23 -9.92
N GLU A 10 -11.40 18.90 -9.51
CA GLU A 10 -11.70 18.51 -8.12
C GLU A 10 -11.12 17.13 -7.76
N ASP A 11 -11.17 16.15 -8.67
CA ASP A 11 -10.63 14.80 -8.42
C ASP A 11 -9.09 14.80 -8.24
N HIS A 12 -8.39 15.65 -9.01
CA HIS A 12 -6.95 15.84 -8.86
C HIS A 12 -6.60 16.55 -7.55
N LEU A 13 -7.42 17.52 -7.12
CA LEU A 13 -7.24 18.21 -5.83
C LEU A 13 -7.49 17.25 -4.65
N LEU A 14 -8.53 16.41 -4.74
CA LEU A 14 -8.84 15.40 -3.73
C LEU A 14 -7.72 14.36 -3.61
N SER A 15 -7.25 13.84 -4.75
CA SER A 15 -6.16 12.85 -4.80
C SER A 15 -4.87 13.42 -4.20
N TRP A 16 -4.49 14.63 -4.59
CA TRP A 16 -3.30 15.30 -4.04
C TRP A 16 -3.41 15.56 -2.54
N LYS A 17 -4.58 16.03 -2.07
CA LYS A 17 -4.84 16.30 -0.66
C LYS A 17 -4.75 15.01 0.16
N LEU A 18 -5.40 13.95 -0.31
CA LEU A 18 -5.41 12.64 0.35
C LEU A 18 -4.01 12.02 0.41
N PHE A 19 -3.25 12.14 -0.68
CA PHE A 19 -1.86 11.70 -0.74
C PHE A 19 -0.99 12.46 0.27
N SER A 20 -1.06 13.79 0.26
CA SER A 20 -0.27 14.66 1.13
C SER A 20 -0.57 14.42 2.62
N MET A 21 -1.84 14.18 2.97
CA MET A 21 -2.24 13.85 4.34
C MET A 21 -1.65 12.54 4.84
N ASN A 22 -1.49 11.54 3.96
CA ASN A 22 -0.97 10.21 4.34
C ASN A 22 0.57 10.16 4.35
N VAL A 23 1.25 10.81 3.39
CA VAL A 23 2.72 10.90 3.35
C VAL A 23 3.25 11.79 4.48
N GLY A 24 2.57 12.91 4.75
CA GLY A 24 3.05 13.95 5.65
C GLY A 24 3.94 15.00 4.99
N LYS A 25 4.58 15.84 5.82
CA LYS A 25 5.22 17.10 5.39
C LYS A 25 6.35 16.95 4.36
N ASN A 26 6.97 15.78 4.25
CA ASN A 26 8.12 15.52 3.34
C ASN A 26 7.76 15.79 1.87
N VAL A 27 6.49 15.59 1.51
CA VAL A 27 5.96 15.79 0.15
C VAL A 27 6.08 17.24 -0.36
N HIS A 28 6.17 18.21 0.55
CA HIS A 28 6.22 19.64 0.22
C HIS A 28 7.63 20.17 -0.03
N SER A 29 8.67 19.36 0.27
CA SER A 29 10.04 19.74 -0.07
C SER A 29 10.25 19.71 -1.59
N SER A 30 11.10 20.61 -2.10
CA SER A 30 11.36 20.74 -3.54
C SER A 30 11.88 19.46 -4.18
N GLY A 31 12.62 18.63 -3.42
CA GLY A 31 13.16 17.36 -3.89
C GLY A 31 12.11 16.26 -4.12
N PHE A 32 10.99 16.27 -3.38
CA PHE A 32 9.96 15.24 -3.47
C PHE A 32 8.70 15.69 -4.18
N ARG A 33 8.40 16.99 -4.22
CA ARG A 33 7.15 17.52 -4.78
C ARG A 33 6.87 17.03 -6.21
N ARG A 34 7.84 17.14 -7.12
CA ARG A 34 7.65 16.68 -8.52
C ARG A 34 7.35 15.18 -8.60
N ARG A 35 8.02 14.38 -7.78
CA ARG A 35 7.85 12.92 -7.76
C ARG A 35 6.52 12.52 -7.13
N ALA A 36 6.11 13.22 -6.08
CA ALA A 36 4.80 13.05 -5.49
C ALA A 36 3.68 13.35 -6.49
N THR A 37 3.81 14.42 -7.27
CA THR A 37 2.84 14.75 -8.32
C THR A 37 2.76 13.63 -9.35
N ASP A 38 3.90 13.16 -9.85
CA ASP A 38 3.95 12.06 -10.84
C ASP A 38 3.36 10.75 -10.29
N VAL A 39 3.59 10.41 -9.01
CA VAL A 39 2.94 9.25 -8.36
C VAL A 39 1.42 9.45 -8.35
N VAL A 40 0.92 10.60 -7.91
CA VAL A 40 -0.53 10.88 -7.80
C VAL A 40 -1.22 10.85 -9.17
N GLU A 41 -0.58 11.40 -10.20
CA GLU A 41 -1.10 11.35 -11.58
C GLU A 41 -1.22 9.91 -12.07
N LYS A 42 -0.21 9.06 -11.79
CA LYS A 42 -0.21 7.65 -12.21
C LYS A 42 -1.15 6.76 -11.41
N CYS A 43 -1.67 7.22 -10.28
CA CYS A 43 -2.79 6.58 -9.60
C CYS A 43 -4.10 6.65 -10.40
N SER A 44 -4.16 7.44 -11.49
CA SER A 44 -5.30 7.51 -12.43
C SER A 44 -6.66 7.77 -11.75
N GLY A 45 -6.69 8.61 -10.71
CA GLY A 45 -7.91 8.92 -9.94
C GLY A 45 -8.38 7.83 -8.97
N HIS A 46 -7.66 6.70 -8.88
CA HIS A 46 -8.04 5.60 -8.00
C HIS A 46 -7.70 5.92 -6.54
N LEU A 47 -8.66 6.43 -5.77
CA LEU A 47 -8.42 6.92 -4.40
C LEU A 47 -7.80 5.88 -3.46
N LEU A 48 -8.18 4.61 -3.60
CA LEU A 48 -7.54 3.53 -2.83
C LEU A 48 -6.04 3.43 -3.15
N VAL A 49 -5.67 3.50 -4.43
CA VAL A 49 -4.26 3.44 -4.85
C VAL A 49 -3.49 4.66 -4.34
N VAL A 50 -4.11 5.84 -4.38
CA VAL A 50 -3.54 7.07 -3.81
C VAL A 50 -3.18 6.87 -2.33
N VAL A 51 -4.10 6.31 -1.54
CA VAL A 51 -3.87 6.05 -0.11
C VAL A 51 -2.77 5.00 0.10
N LEU A 52 -2.81 3.90 -0.65
CA LEU A 52 -1.83 2.81 -0.55
C LEU A 52 -0.42 3.31 -0.86
N MET A 53 -0.25 4.03 -1.96
CA MET A 53 1.05 4.58 -2.37
C MET A 53 1.54 5.65 -1.39
N ALA A 54 0.67 6.53 -0.92
CA ALA A 54 1.03 7.56 0.06
C ALA A 54 1.59 6.96 1.36
N ARG A 55 1.00 5.87 1.83
CA ARG A 55 1.47 5.20 3.04
C ARG A 55 2.74 4.39 2.80
N ALA A 56 2.86 3.71 1.65
CA ALA A 56 4.08 3.01 1.29
C ALA A 56 5.30 3.96 1.17
N LEU A 57 5.05 5.22 0.80
CA LEU A 57 6.07 6.26 0.71
C LEU A 57 6.21 7.11 1.98
N LYS A 58 5.42 6.82 3.02
CA LYS A 58 5.50 7.53 4.30
C LYS A 58 6.85 7.27 4.94
N MET A 59 7.53 8.34 5.36
CA MET A 59 8.90 8.31 5.92
C MET A 59 10.01 7.84 4.96
N VAL A 60 9.71 7.58 3.68
CA VAL A 60 10.74 7.21 2.69
C VAL A 60 11.51 8.45 2.25
N SER A 61 12.78 8.53 2.64
CA SER A 61 13.71 9.61 2.28
C SER A 61 14.56 9.29 1.05
N ASP A 62 14.53 8.06 0.55
CA ASP A 62 15.27 7.67 -0.65
C ASP A 62 14.49 8.04 -1.92
N VAL A 63 15.03 9.00 -2.66
CA VAL A 63 14.48 9.51 -3.91
C VAL A 63 14.29 8.42 -4.96
N ILE A 64 15.16 7.40 -4.99
CA ILE A 64 15.10 6.31 -5.97
C ILE A 64 13.83 5.47 -5.76
N VAL A 65 13.37 5.33 -4.51
CA VAL A 65 12.13 4.59 -4.20
C VAL A 65 10.91 5.31 -4.77
N TRP A 66 10.89 6.65 -4.74
CA TRP A 66 9.81 7.46 -5.32
C TRP A 66 9.78 7.34 -6.85
N GLU A 67 10.94 7.35 -7.50
CA GLU A 67 11.03 7.15 -8.96
C GLU A 67 10.58 5.74 -9.37
N ARG A 68 10.96 4.73 -8.57
CA ARG A 68 10.51 3.36 -8.80
C ARG A 68 9.00 3.22 -8.62
N ALA A 69 8.41 3.83 -7.59
CA ALA A 69 6.97 3.87 -7.37
C ALA A 69 6.24 4.41 -8.60
N SER A 70 6.66 5.58 -9.06
CA SER A 70 6.20 6.20 -10.30
C SER A 70 6.37 5.32 -11.53
N CYS A 71 7.50 4.63 -11.68
CA CYS A 71 7.74 3.76 -12.83
C CYS A 71 6.76 2.57 -12.83
N ILE A 72 6.63 1.89 -11.69
CA ILE A 72 5.80 0.68 -11.56
C ILE A 72 4.32 0.99 -11.81
N LEU A 73 3.80 2.11 -11.30
CA LEU A 73 2.40 2.50 -11.55
C LEU A 73 2.10 2.66 -13.05
N GLY A 74 3.07 3.17 -13.82
CA GLY A 74 2.93 3.40 -15.27
C GLY A 74 3.15 2.16 -16.14
N LEU A 75 3.50 1.00 -15.57
CA LEU A 75 3.73 -0.20 -16.35
C LEU A 75 2.41 -0.79 -16.87
N PRO A 76 2.31 -1.15 -18.17
CA PRO A 76 1.18 -1.95 -18.63
C PRO A 76 1.25 -3.33 -17.96
N HIS A 77 0.16 -3.77 -17.32
CA HIS A 77 0.14 -5.08 -16.68
C HIS A 77 0.07 -6.18 -17.74
N ARG A 78 0.89 -7.23 -17.59
CA ARG A 78 1.02 -8.31 -18.58
C ARG A 78 -0.27 -9.11 -18.81
N ALA A 79 -1.22 -9.04 -17.88
CA ALA A 79 -2.36 -9.96 -17.82
C ALA A 79 -3.71 -9.37 -18.26
N GLN A 80 -3.78 -8.19 -18.90
CA GLN A 80 -5.06 -7.50 -19.23
C GLN A 80 -6.04 -7.50 -18.05
N MET A 81 -5.54 -7.29 -16.82
CA MET A 81 -6.42 -7.21 -15.65
C MET A 81 -7.19 -5.89 -15.67
N LYS A 82 -8.46 -5.97 -15.25
CA LYS A 82 -9.41 -4.85 -15.23
C LYS A 82 -8.91 -3.64 -14.42
N ASP A 83 -7.98 -3.86 -13.49
CA ASP A 83 -7.37 -2.81 -12.67
C ASP A 83 -5.84 -2.97 -12.55
N THR A 84 -5.16 -2.68 -13.67
CA THR A 84 -3.70 -2.73 -13.81
C THR A 84 -2.98 -1.86 -12.76
N VAL A 85 -3.54 -0.69 -12.44
CA VAL A 85 -2.92 0.26 -11.51
C VAL A 85 -2.93 -0.29 -10.09
N LEU A 86 -4.05 -0.91 -9.66
CA LEU A 86 -4.11 -1.57 -8.35
C LEU A 86 -3.15 -2.76 -8.27
N CYS A 87 -3.05 -3.59 -9.31
CA CYS A 87 -2.10 -4.71 -9.34
C CYS A 87 -0.64 -4.22 -9.24
N ASN A 88 -0.28 -3.17 -9.97
CA ASN A 88 1.06 -2.58 -9.90
C ASN A 88 1.35 -1.98 -8.52
N THR A 89 0.35 -1.37 -7.89
CA THR A 89 0.42 -0.82 -6.52
C THR A 89 0.70 -1.92 -5.50
N LEU A 90 -0.04 -3.02 -5.56
CA LEU A 90 0.19 -4.17 -4.68
C LEU A 90 1.56 -4.79 -4.92
N ALA A 91 2.00 -4.91 -6.17
CA ALA A 91 3.34 -5.39 -6.50
C ALA A 91 4.45 -4.50 -5.91
N PHE A 92 4.26 -3.18 -5.94
CA PHE A 92 5.18 -2.23 -5.31
C PHE A 92 5.24 -2.43 -3.79
N ILE A 93 4.08 -2.48 -3.12
CA ILE A 93 3.99 -2.67 -1.67
C ILE A 93 4.63 -3.99 -1.25
N LEU A 94 4.28 -5.10 -1.91
CA LEU A 94 4.86 -6.43 -1.63
C LEU A 94 6.37 -6.47 -1.85
N GLY A 95 6.86 -5.82 -2.92
CA GLY A 95 8.30 -5.69 -3.16
C GLY A 95 9.03 -4.89 -2.08
N HIS A 96 8.34 -3.96 -1.41
CA HIS A 96 8.90 -3.16 -0.32
C HIS A 96 8.87 -3.88 1.04
N LEU A 97 7.98 -4.87 1.21
CA LEU A 97 7.82 -5.66 2.44
C LEU A 97 8.95 -6.69 2.66
N GLY A 98 9.81 -6.93 1.67
CA GLY A 98 10.98 -7.79 1.80
C GLY A 98 10.62 -9.21 2.27
N SER A 99 11.20 -9.64 3.39
CA SER A 99 10.95 -10.99 3.94
C SER A 99 9.53 -11.21 4.46
N ALA A 100 8.70 -10.18 4.58
CA ALA A 100 7.30 -10.33 5.00
C ALA A 100 6.38 -10.83 3.85
N ASP A 101 6.81 -10.77 2.59
CA ASP A 101 6.04 -11.23 1.42
C ASP A 101 5.56 -12.69 1.55
N LYS A 102 6.39 -13.59 2.11
CA LYS A 102 6.01 -14.99 2.37
C LYS A 102 4.85 -15.11 3.38
N CYS A 103 4.80 -14.22 4.38
CA CYS A 103 3.74 -14.19 5.37
C CYS A 103 2.44 -13.72 4.73
N VAL A 104 2.51 -12.69 3.88
CA VAL A 104 1.36 -12.18 3.13
C VAL A 104 0.79 -13.24 2.18
N LYS A 105 1.65 -13.93 1.42
CA LYS A 105 1.23 -15.01 0.52
C LYS A 105 0.56 -16.16 1.26
N TYR A 106 1.13 -16.57 2.39
CA TYR A 106 0.54 -17.60 3.23
C TYR A 106 -0.83 -17.16 3.75
N SER A 107 -0.95 -15.94 4.24
CA SER A 107 -2.20 -15.38 4.74
C SER A 107 -3.26 -15.26 3.65
N ALA A 108 -2.92 -14.75 2.47
CA ALA A 108 -3.86 -14.64 1.35
C ALA A 108 -4.48 -16.00 0.97
N PHE A 109 -3.72 -17.09 1.14
CA PHE A 109 -4.18 -18.43 0.79
C PHE A 109 -4.99 -19.11 1.91
N ASN A 110 -4.68 -18.81 3.18
CA ASN A 110 -5.19 -19.58 4.32
C ASN A 110 -6.11 -18.80 5.28
N THR A 111 -6.21 -17.47 5.15
CA THR A 111 -7.02 -16.65 6.07
C THR A 111 -8.49 -16.68 5.62
N GLN A 112 -9.40 -16.89 6.56
CA GLN A 112 -10.84 -16.80 6.29
C GLN A 112 -11.24 -15.34 6.04
N LYS A 113 -12.32 -15.13 5.26
CA LYS A 113 -12.86 -13.79 4.99
C LYS A 113 -13.26 -13.03 6.26
N GLU A 114 -13.60 -13.75 7.32
CA GLU A 114 -14.00 -13.20 8.62
C GLU A 114 -12.80 -12.69 9.45
N GLY A 115 -11.58 -12.94 8.99
CA GLY A 115 -10.33 -12.63 9.67
C GLY A 115 -9.89 -13.73 10.64
N THR A 116 -8.71 -13.55 11.21
CA THR A 116 -8.12 -14.49 12.18
C THR A 116 -7.58 -13.70 13.37
N SER A 117 -7.55 -14.33 14.54
CA SER A 117 -6.81 -13.81 15.70
C SER A 117 -5.37 -13.51 15.30
N ARG A 118 -4.87 -12.33 15.69
CA ARG A 118 -3.48 -11.94 15.45
C ARG A 118 -2.50 -12.97 16.01
N THR A 119 -2.77 -13.46 17.23
CA THR A 119 -1.93 -14.45 17.89
C THR A 119 -1.92 -15.77 17.11
N ASP A 120 -3.08 -16.24 16.68
CA ASP A 120 -3.19 -17.49 15.92
C ASP A 120 -2.47 -17.36 14.57
N LEU A 121 -2.59 -16.21 13.91
CA LEU A 121 -1.89 -15.95 12.65
C LEU A 121 -0.36 -16.01 12.82
N ILE A 122 0.18 -15.42 13.88
CA ILE A 122 1.61 -15.42 14.17
C ILE A 122 2.09 -16.84 14.50
N LEU A 123 1.32 -17.59 15.31
CA LEU A 123 1.63 -18.98 15.62
C LEU A 123 1.62 -19.86 14.37
N GLU A 124 0.71 -19.61 13.44
CA GLU A 124 0.70 -20.27 12.13
C GLU A 124 1.94 -19.95 11.30
N TRP A 125 2.35 -18.68 11.24
CA TRP A 125 3.57 -18.31 10.54
C TRP A 125 4.82 -18.95 11.16
N ILE A 126 4.90 -19.10 12.48
CA ILE A 126 5.98 -19.83 13.15
C ILE A 126 5.90 -21.32 12.82
N ARG A 127 4.71 -21.94 12.88
CA ARG A 127 4.48 -23.36 12.59
C ARG A 127 4.95 -23.74 11.18
N HIS A 128 4.78 -22.84 10.22
CA HIS A 128 5.22 -23.01 8.83
C HIS A 128 6.62 -22.44 8.55
N ALA A 129 7.39 -22.12 9.59
CA ALA A 129 8.75 -21.58 9.51
C ALA A 129 8.90 -20.31 8.65
N LEU A 130 7.83 -19.51 8.54
CA LEU A 130 7.84 -18.23 7.85
C LEU A 130 8.54 -17.16 8.70
N ILE A 131 8.41 -17.23 10.02
CA ILE A 131 9.10 -16.37 10.99
C ILE A 131 9.63 -17.21 12.14
N LYS A 132 10.52 -16.64 12.96
CA LYS A 132 11.16 -17.38 14.06
C LYS A 132 10.53 -17.10 15.42
N THR A 133 10.00 -15.89 15.62
CA THR A 133 9.60 -15.40 16.95
C THR A 133 8.28 -14.65 16.91
N VAL A 134 7.59 -14.59 18.05
CA VAL A 134 6.33 -13.85 18.16
C VAL A 134 6.57 -12.35 18.00
N GLU A 135 7.68 -11.84 18.53
CA GLU A 135 8.08 -10.43 18.43
C GLU A 135 8.32 -10.01 16.97
N GLU A 136 8.97 -10.86 16.17
CA GLU A 136 9.10 -10.66 14.72
C GLU A 136 7.73 -10.64 14.05
N GLY A 137 6.83 -11.56 14.43
CA GLY A 137 5.47 -11.63 13.91
C GLY A 137 4.65 -10.38 14.20
N GLU A 138 4.67 -9.87 15.44
CA GLU A 138 3.95 -8.64 15.82
C GLU A 138 4.43 -7.44 15.01
N LYS A 139 5.74 -7.31 14.82
CA LYS A 139 6.32 -6.25 13.98
C LYS A 139 5.83 -6.35 12.55
N ILE A 140 5.88 -7.55 11.95
CA ILE A 140 5.41 -7.78 10.58
C ILE A 140 3.91 -7.48 10.47
N VAL A 141 3.07 -7.96 11.39
CA VAL A 141 1.63 -7.65 11.37
C VAL A 141 1.40 -6.14 11.42
N GLN A 142 2.12 -5.43 12.29
CA GLN A 142 1.96 -3.98 12.39
C GLN A 142 2.40 -3.26 11.11
N ASP A 143 3.50 -3.68 10.49
CA ASP A 143 3.96 -3.14 9.21
C ASP A 143 2.93 -3.39 8.09
N LEU A 144 2.31 -4.58 8.06
CA LEU A 144 1.26 -4.92 7.11
C LEU A 144 -0.03 -4.12 7.32
N ILE A 145 -0.41 -3.84 8.57
CA ILE A 145 -1.53 -2.94 8.88
C ILE A 145 -1.22 -1.51 8.46
N ASN A 146 0.00 -1.04 8.72
CA ASN A 146 0.45 0.29 8.31
C ASN A 146 0.42 0.44 6.77
N ALA A 147 0.72 -0.66 6.07
CA ALA A 147 0.67 -0.77 4.62
C ALA A 147 -0.73 -1.09 4.03
N PHE A 148 -1.79 -1.20 4.84
CA PHE A 148 -3.16 -1.60 4.43
C PHE A 148 -3.25 -2.96 3.74
N VAL A 149 -2.27 -3.83 3.96
CA VAL A 149 -2.37 -5.23 3.55
C VAL A 149 -3.28 -6.00 4.52
N PHE A 150 -3.30 -5.59 5.79
CA PHE A 150 -4.28 -6.06 6.77
C PHE A 150 -5.09 -4.92 7.36
N GLU A 151 -6.33 -5.23 7.70
CA GLU A 151 -7.19 -4.40 8.53
C GLU A 151 -7.28 -5.01 9.94
N SER A 152 -7.02 -4.20 10.96
CA SER A 152 -7.27 -4.59 12.35
C SER A 152 -8.73 -4.37 12.71
N SER A 153 -9.34 -5.31 13.42
CA SER A 153 -10.66 -5.10 14.02
C SER A 153 -10.64 -4.01 15.09
N GLN A 154 -11.82 -3.51 15.47
CA GLN A 154 -11.96 -2.44 16.47
C GLN A 154 -11.31 -2.77 17.82
N ASN A 155 -11.25 -4.04 18.19
CA ASN A 155 -10.62 -4.52 19.43
C ASN A 155 -9.12 -4.83 19.27
N ARG A 156 -8.56 -4.68 18.05
CA ARG A 156 -7.16 -4.95 17.65
C ARG A 156 -6.67 -6.39 17.86
N TYR A 157 -7.55 -7.31 18.25
CA TYR A 157 -7.19 -8.71 18.48
C TYR A 157 -7.25 -9.57 17.22
N SER A 158 -8.04 -9.16 16.23
CA SER A 158 -8.14 -9.86 14.95
C SER A 158 -7.66 -8.99 13.79
N VAL A 159 -7.16 -9.68 12.77
CA VAL A 159 -6.72 -9.10 11.52
C VAL A 159 -7.43 -9.79 10.35
N ARG A 160 -7.80 -9.01 9.35
CA ARG A 160 -8.33 -9.50 8.07
C ARG A 160 -7.54 -8.90 6.92
N MET A 161 -7.55 -9.59 5.79
CA MET A 161 -6.89 -9.17 4.55
C MET A 161 -7.90 -8.57 3.58
#